data_AF-A0A9W8TGJ1-F1
#
_entry.id   AF-A0A9W8TGJ1-F1
#
_cell.length_a   1.000
_cell.length_b   1.000
_cell.length_c   1.000
_cell.angle_alpha   90.00
_cell.angle_beta   90.00
_cell.angle_gamma   90.00
#
_symmetry.space_group_name_H-M   'P 1'
#
loop_
_entity.id
_entity.type
_entity.pdbx_description
1 polymer ?
#
loop_
_entity_poly.entity_id
_entity_poly.type
_entity_poly.pdbx_seq_one_letter_code
_entity_poly.pdbx_strand_id
1 'polypeptide(L)'
;MGVYHQGGIVPTQVFLSKQPDATQAVWWKTYMPPIWLLNGKNEVLRTEDVAGMAGSTLLEALERIATCDTPADRRNHEYLKEKNGTYLVAPLSTTWLDPYLENKGLDGLRFREVFRYKKHLNLDDLDWGEDGVWNTLKRVIGRRGLAAWRVTKSCDRP
;
A
#
# COMPACT_ATOMS: atom_id res chain seq x y z
N MET A 1 5.52 -9.86 21.25
CA MET A 1 5.47 -9.40 19.83
C MET A 1 6.85 -8.87 19.46
N GLY A 2 7.48 -9.34 18.38
CA GLY A 2 8.84 -8.98 17.99
C GLY A 2 8.93 -7.76 17.07
N VAL A 3 10.05 -7.02 17.12
CA VAL A 3 10.35 -5.78 16.36
C VAL A 3 10.05 -5.87 14.86
N TYR A 4 10.22 -7.04 14.25
CA TYR A 4 10.01 -7.23 12.81
C TYR A 4 8.54 -7.41 12.42
N HIS A 5 7.67 -7.86 13.33
CA HIS A 5 6.25 -8.08 13.02
C HIS A 5 5.51 -6.77 12.73
N GLN A 6 5.97 -5.66 13.34
CA GLN A 6 5.34 -4.34 13.20
C GLN A 6 6.33 -3.27 12.70
N GLY A 7 7.55 -3.66 12.34
CA GLY A 7 8.64 -2.71 12.09
C GLY A 7 8.35 -1.71 10.96
N GLY A 8 7.55 -2.10 9.96
CA GLY A 8 7.15 -1.21 8.85
C GLY A 8 5.96 -0.31 9.17
N ILE A 9 5.17 -0.63 10.20
CA ILE A 9 3.90 0.04 10.49
C ILE A 9 4.12 1.50 10.86
N VAL A 10 4.96 1.76 11.88
CA VAL A 10 5.26 3.12 12.34
C VAL A 10 5.96 3.96 11.27
N PRO A 11 7.01 3.47 10.57
CA PRO A 11 7.62 4.20 9.47
C PRO A 11 6.64 4.56 8.34
N THR A 12 5.74 3.65 7.97
CA THR A 12 4.73 3.93 6.93
C THR A 12 3.73 4.98 7.41
N GLN A 13 3.28 4.94 8.66
CA GLN A 13 2.41 6.01 9.19
C GLN A 13 3.10 7.37 9.25
N VAL A 14 4.36 7.42 9.67
CA VAL A 14 5.16 8.66 9.67
C VAL A 14 5.39 9.15 8.24
N PHE A 15 5.51 8.26 7.26
CA PHE A 15 5.55 8.63 5.86
C PHE A 15 4.21 9.25 5.42
N LEU A 16 3.08 8.57 5.67
CA LEU A 16 1.75 9.05 5.31
C LEU A 16 1.43 10.41 5.97
N SER A 17 1.84 10.63 7.22
CA SER A 17 1.64 11.90 7.92
C SER A 17 2.30 13.09 7.19
N LYS A 18 3.35 12.84 6.41
CA LYS A 18 4.09 13.86 5.65
C LYS A 18 3.60 14.08 4.22
N GLN A 19 2.71 13.23 3.68
CA GLN A 19 2.27 13.33 2.27
C GLN A 19 1.08 14.28 2.08
N PRO A 20 1.24 15.47 1.49
CA PRO A 20 0.20 16.50 1.51
C PRO A 20 -1.14 16.06 0.88
N ASP A 21 -1.13 15.12 -0.06
CA ASP A 21 -2.31 14.56 -0.73
C ASP A 21 -2.91 13.34 -0.03
N ALA A 22 -2.27 12.77 1.00
CA ALA A 22 -2.78 11.56 1.64
C ALA A 22 -4.10 11.81 2.39
N THR A 23 -5.21 11.49 1.73
CA THR A 23 -6.58 11.57 2.25
C THR A 23 -7.22 10.20 2.48
N GLN A 24 -6.73 9.16 1.79
CA GLN A 24 -7.17 7.77 1.96
C GLN A 24 -5.95 6.86 2.09
N ALA A 25 -5.94 5.99 3.10
CA ALA A 25 -4.94 4.93 3.24
C ALA A 25 -5.62 3.59 3.55
N VAL A 26 -5.47 2.64 2.62
CA VAL A 26 -6.04 1.30 2.69
C VAL A 26 -4.94 0.33 3.12
N TRP A 27 -5.13 -0.32 4.27
CA TRP A 27 -4.17 -1.29 4.82
C TRP A 27 -4.64 -2.72 4.48
N TRP A 28 -3.92 -3.39 3.59
CA TRP A 28 -4.29 -4.69 3.06
C TRP A 28 -3.26 -5.76 3.42
N LYS A 29 -3.76 -6.94 3.84
CA LYS A 29 -2.94 -8.07 4.32
C LYS A 29 -1.98 -7.72 5.46
N THR A 30 -2.21 -6.62 6.15
CA THR A 30 -1.40 -6.18 7.29
C THR A 30 -2.29 -5.38 8.24
N TYR A 31 -1.87 -5.30 9.50
CA TYR A 31 -2.58 -4.57 10.54
C TYR A 31 -2.63 -3.06 10.24
N MET A 32 -3.82 -2.46 10.37
CA MET A 32 -3.99 -1.01 10.36
C MET A 32 -3.60 -0.41 11.72
N PRO A 33 -2.59 0.47 11.80
CA PRO A 33 -2.18 1.10 13.04
C PRO A 33 -3.16 2.12 13.61
N PRO A 34 -3.08 2.40 14.93
CA PRO A 34 -3.81 3.49 15.55
C PRO A 34 -3.46 4.86 14.93
N ILE A 35 -4.47 5.69 14.69
CA ILE A 35 -4.34 6.95 13.94
C ILE A 35 -3.65 8.11 14.70
N TRP A 36 -3.34 7.98 16.00
CA TRP A 36 -2.69 9.05 16.78
C TRP A 36 -1.27 9.38 16.31
N LEU A 37 -0.59 8.43 15.68
CA LEU A 37 0.72 8.63 15.04
C LEU A 37 0.67 9.49 13.77
N LEU A 38 -0.52 9.88 13.31
CA LEU A 38 -0.71 10.77 12.17
C LEU A 38 -0.52 12.26 12.50
N ASN A 39 -0.25 12.61 13.77
CA ASN A 39 0.08 13.98 14.22
C ASN A 39 -0.88 15.06 13.69
N GLY A 40 -2.18 14.91 13.95
CA GLY A 40 -3.23 15.84 13.50
C GLY A 40 -3.75 15.58 12.08
N LYS A 41 -3.02 14.81 11.27
CA LYS A 41 -3.48 14.46 9.91
C LYS A 41 -4.68 13.52 9.91
N ASN A 42 -4.99 12.87 11.02
CA ASN A 42 -6.19 12.06 11.18
C ASN A 42 -7.50 12.85 10.97
N GLU A 43 -7.47 14.19 10.95
CA GLU A 43 -8.62 15.03 10.59
C GLU A 43 -8.96 14.94 9.09
N VAL A 44 -7.98 14.62 8.24
CA VAL A 44 -8.12 14.61 6.76
C VAL A 44 -7.79 13.26 6.14
N LEU A 45 -6.96 12.44 6.79
CA LEU A 45 -6.59 11.11 6.35
C LEU A 45 -7.53 10.06 6.96
N ARG A 46 -8.39 9.49 6.12
CA ARG A 46 -9.18 8.31 6.45
C ARG A 46 -8.34 7.05 6.21
N THR A 47 -8.22 6.23 7.25
CA THR A 47 -7.54 4.94 7.19
C THR A 47 -8.57 3.81 7.20
N GLU A 48 -8.41 2.82 6.33
CA GLU A 48 -9.30 1.67 6.25
C GLU A 48 -8.52 0.37 6.47
N ASP A 49 -9.02 -0.47 7.37
CA ASP A 49 -8.50 -1.81 7.61
C ASP A 49 -9.26 -2.80 6.74
N VAL A 50 -8.54 -3.44 5.81
CA VAL A 50 -9.10 -4.41 4.88
C VAL A 50 -8.28 -5.69 4.86
N ALA A 51 -7.60 -6.06 5.95
CA ALA A 51 -6.67 -7.20 5.99
C ALA A 51 -7.27 -8.52 5.44
N GLY A 52 -8.56 -8.78 5.71
CA GLY A 52 -9.28 -9.97 5.24
C GLY A 52 -9.89 -9.87 3.83
N MET A 53 -9.83 -8.71 3.17
CA MET A 53 -10.49 -8.47 1.89
C MET A 53 -9.85 -9.29 0.76
N ALA A 54 -10.68 -9.86 -0.11
CA ALA A 54 -10.24 -10.52 -1.34
C ALA A 54 -9.62 -9.51 -2.31
N GLY A 55 -8.63 -9.93 -3.10
CA GLY A 55 -7.90 -9.04 -4.00
C GLY A 55 -8.78 -8.38 -5.06
N SER A 56 -9.75 -9.09 -5.64
CA SER A 56 -10.70 -8.50 -6.61
C SER A 56 -11.54 -7.39 -6.00
N THR A 57 -12.11 -7.63 -4.81
CA THR A 57 -12.88 -6.64 -4.06
C THR A 57 -12.02 -5.43 -3.66
N LEU A 58 -10.73 -5.65 -3.35
CA LEU A 58 -9.80 -4.56 -3.11
C LEU A 58 -9.64 -3.67 -4.34
N LEU A 59 -9.45 -4.24 -5.53
CA LEU A 59 -9.31 -3.46 -6.76
C LEU A 59 -10.57 -2.63 -7.04
N GLU A 60 -11.76 -3.22 -6.91
CA GLU A 60 -13.03 -2.49 -7.06
C GLU A 60 -13.18 -1.36 -6.02
N ALA A 61 -12.74 -1.59 -4.79
CA ALA A 61 -12.74 -0.55 -3.75
C ALA A 61 -11.78 0.59 -4.10
N LEU A 62 -10.56 0.26 -4.52
CA LEU A 62 -9.54 1.23 -4.93
C LEU A 62 -9.99 2.04 -6.14
N GLU A 63 -10.61 1.43 -7.14
CA GLU A 63 -11.10 2.11 -8.33
C GLU A 63 -12.16 3.18 -8.03
N ARG A 64 -13.01 2.93 -7.03
CA ARG A 64 -14.01 3.91 -6.58
C ARG A 64 -13.39 5.14 -5.93
N ILE A 65 -12.29 4.98 -5.17
CA ILE A 65 -11.69 6.06 -4.37
C ILE A 65 -10.40 6.64 -4.98
N ALA A 66 -9.81 6.00 -5.99
CA ALA A 66 -8.61 6.49 -6.66
C ALA A 66 -8.92 7.76 -7.46
N THR A 67 -7.99 8.72 -7.39
CA THR A 67 -8.04 9.91 -8.24
C THR A 67 -7.52 9.59 -9.64
N CYS A 68 -7.91 10.42 -10.61
CA CYS A 68 -7.41 10.31 -11.97
C CYS A 68 -5.88 10.46 -12.02
N ASP A 69 -5.24 9.63 -12.84
CA ASP A 69 -3.81 9.71 -13.10
C ASP A 69 -3.49 11.02 -13.82
N THR A 70 -2.77 11.90 -13.15
CA THR A 70 -2.18 13.06 -13.81
C THR A 70 -0.85 12.63 -14.43
N PRO A 71 -0.51 13.05 -15.66
CA PRO A 71 0.75 12.67 -16.28
C PRO A 71 1.92 13.00 -15.34
N ALA A 72 2.64 11.97 -14.93
CA ALA A 72 3.77 12.13 -14.03
C ALA A 72 4.84 13.04 -14.68
N ASP A 73 5.27 14.07 -13.97
CA ASP A 73 6.53 14.76 -14.24
C ASP A 73 7.67 13.74 -14.16
N ARG A 74 8.80 14.05 -14.82
CA ARG A 74 9.93 13.13 -14.97
C ARG A 74 10.50 12.62 -13.64
N ARG A 75 10.26 13.32 -12.54
CA ARG A 75 10.75 13.01 -11.20
C ARG A 75 9.74 12.22 -10.39
N ASN A 76 8.52 12.02 -10.88
CA ASN A 76 7.52 11.22 -10.21
C ASN A 76 7.32 11.85 -8.82
N HIS A 77 6.78 13.06 -8.70
CA HIS A 77 6.51 13.76 -7.42
C HIS A 77 5.20 14.55 -7.42
N GLU A 78 4.30 14.28 -8.36
CA GLU A 78 3.07 15.03 -8.63
C GLU A 78 2.09 14.93 -7.47
N TYR A 79 2.07 13.78 -6.80
CA TYR A 79 1.29 13.55 -5.59
C TYR A 79 1.61 14.60 -4.49
N LEU A 80 2.82 15.17 -4.44
CA LEU A 80 3.14 16.26 -3.51
C LEU A 80 2.40 17.58 -3.81
N LYS A 81 1.84 17.73 -5.01
CA LYS A 81 1.09 18.91 -5.47
C LYS A 81 -0.42 18.67 -5.47
N GLU A 82 -0.85 17.41 -5.39
CA GLU A 82 -2.25 17.04 -5.31
C GLU A 82 -2.81 17.33 -3.92
N LYS A 83 -4.13 17.52 -3.83
CA LYS A 83 -4.82 17.74 -2.55
C LYS A 83 -5.43 16.47 -1.97
N ASN A 84 -5.78 15.53 -2.85
CA ASN A 84 -6.48 14.29 -2.50
C ASN A 84 -5.75 13.13 -3.16
N GLY A 85 -5.66 12.04 -2.42
CA GLY A 85 -4.87 10.89 -2.82
C GLY A 85 -5.17 9.66 -2.00
N THR A 86 -5.05 8.53 -2.71
CA THR A 86 -5.32 7.19 -2.22
C THR A 86 -4.02 6.39 -2.21
N TYR A 87 -3.76 5.77 -1.06
CA TYR A 87 -2.59 4.96 -0.80
C TYR A 87 -3.01 3.54 -0.45
N LEU A 88 -2.44 2.55 -1.13
CA LEU A 88 -2.49 1.16 -0.71
C LEU A 88 -1.23 0.85 0.10
N VAL A 89 -1.39 0.30 1.29
CA VAL A 89 -0.30 -0.19 2.13
C VAL A 89 -0.44 -1.71 2.23
N ALA A 90 0.58 -2.44 1.79
CA ALA A 90 0.60 -3.89 1.85
C ALA A 90 2.02 -4.45 1.99
N PRO A 91 2.16 -5.67 2.54
CA PRO A 91 3.43 -6.38 2.58
C PRO A 91 3.97 -6.68 1.17
N LEU A 92 5.28 -6.59 1.00
CA LEU A 92 5.94 -6.98 -0.26
C LEU A 92 5.89 -8.48 -0.54
N SER A 93 5.59 -9.29 0.50
CA SER A 93 5.36 -10.72 0.43
C SER A 93 4.00 -11.10 -0.17
N THR A 94 3.06 -10.15 -0.29
CA THR A 94 1.77 -10.34 -0.95
C THR A 94 1.94 -10.38 -2.46
N THR A 95 2.26 -11.57 -3.00
CA THR A 95 2.55 -11.77 -4.43
C THR A 95 1.33 -11.59 -5.34
N TRP A 96 0.11 -11.66 -4.78
CA TRP A 96 -1.13 -11.47 -5.55
C TRP A 96 -1.16 -10.12 -6.29
N LEU A 97 -0.56 -9.07 -5.74
CA LEU A 97 -0.54 -7.74 -6.34
C LEU A 97 0.46 -7.61 -7.50
N ASP A 98 1.45 -8.51 -7.60
CA ASP A 98 2.58 -8.40 -8.53
C ASP A 98 2.15 -8.14 -9.99
N PRO A 99 1.15 -8.85 -10.56
CA PRO A 99 0.72 -8.61 -11.93
C PRO A 99 0.18 -7.20 -12.19
N TYR A 100 -0.30 -6.52 -11.14
CA TYR A 100 -0.87 -5.17 -11.22
C TYR A 100 0.18 -4.07 -10.99
N LEU A 101 1.33 -4.38 -10.38
CA LEU A 101 2.40 -3.42 -10.11
C LEU A 101 3.21 -3.05 -11.35
N GLU A 102 3.25 -3.94 -12.35
CA GLU A 102 3.97 -3.73 -13.60
C GLU A 102 3.19 -2.88 -14.61
N ASN A 103 1.89 -2.68 -14.39
CA ASN A 103 1.01 -1.93 -15.28
C ASN A 103 1.35 -0.43 -15.25
N LYS A 104 2.30 -0.05 -16.10
CA LYS A 104 2.68 1.34 -16.39
C LYS A 104 1.62 2.06 -17.26
N GLY A 105 0.35 1.95 -16.87
CA GLY A 105 -0.72 2.88 -17.22
C GLY A 105 -1.37 2.72 -18.59
N LEU A 106 -2.03 1.59 -18.88
CA LEU A 106 -2.96 1.56 -20.01
C LEU A 106 -4.38 1.08 -19.70
N ASP A 107 -4.68 0.38 -18.60
CA ASP A 107 -6.09 0.10 -18.24
C ASP A 107 -6.33 -0.04 -16.73
N GLY A 108 -7.33 0.70 -16.23
CA GLY A 108 -7.82 0.62 -14.85
C GLY A 108 -6.97 1.38 -13.83
N LEU A 109 -6.34 0.63 -12.92
CA LEU A 109 -5.58 1.15 -11.78
C LEU A 109 -4.09 1.20 -12.06
N ARG A 110 -3.44 2.26 -11.58
CA ARG A 110 -1.99 2.44 -11.60
C ARG A 110 -1.45 2.47 -10.17
N PHE A 111 -0.48 1.61 -9.91
CA PHE A 111 0.19 1.50 -8.61
C PHE A 111 1.59 2.07 -8.70
N ARG A 112 1.84 3.12 -7.95
CA ARG A 112 3.15 3.75 -7.93
C ARG A 112 3.79 3.66 -6.57
N GLU A 113 4.85 2.87 -6.46
CA GLU A 113 5.57 2.75 -5.20
C GLU A 113 6.19 4.11 -4.82
N VAL A 114 5.79 4.62 -3.67
CA VAL A 114 6.24 5.92 -3.13
C VAL A 114 6.92 5.77 -1.77
N PHE A 115 6.78 4.61 -1.13
CA PHE A 115 7.48 4.28 0.09
C PHE A 115 7.74 2.77 0.22
N ARG A 116 8.88 2.42 0.81
CA ARG A 116 9.26 1.04 1.13
C ARG A 116 10.04 0.98 2.43
N TYR A 117 9.67 0.04 3.30
CA TYR A 117 10.41 -0.30 4.49
C TYR A 117 10.76 -1.79 4.52
N LYS A 118 12.05 -2.12 4.41
CA LYS A 118 12.53 -3.52 4.26
C LYS A 118 12.49 -4.35 5.54
N LYS A 119 12.37 -3.73 6.73
CA LYS A 119 12.41 -4.45 8.02
C LYS A 119 10.99 -4.69 8.55
N HIS A 120 10.15 -5.33 7.75
CA HIS A 120 8.80 -5.75 8.16
C HIS A 120 8.57 -7.20 7.73
N LEU A 121 8.09 -8.03 8.65
CA LEU A 121 7.69 -9.40 8.40
C LEU A 121 6.20 -9.50 8.67
N ASN A 122 5.44 -9.88 7.64
CA ASN A 122 4.03 -10.17 7.80
C ASN A 122 3.88 -11.61 8.30
N LEU A 123 3.39 -11.80 9.53
CA LEU A 123 3.22 -13.16 10.08
C LEU A 123 1.95 -13.85 9.53
N ASP A 124 1.00 -13.08 8.97
CA ASP A 124 -0.18 -13.64 8.30
C ASP A 124 0.16 -14.35 6.97
N ASP A 125 1.35 -14.10 6.39
CA ASP A 125 1.85 -14.80 5.19
C ASP A 125 2.56 -16.13 5.52
N LEU A 126 2.60 -16.51 6.80
CA LEU A 126 3.11 -17.80 7.25
C LEU A 126 2.01 -18.86 7.19
N ASP A 127 1.51 -19.11 5.98
CA ASP A 127 0.70 -20.30 5.73
C ASP A 127 1.63 -21.49 5.52
N TRP A 128 1.72 -22.34 6.55
CA TRP A 128 2.62 -23.49 6.60
C TRP A 128 2.00 -24.75 5.98
N GLY A 129 0.70 -24.72 5.66
CA GLY A 129 -0.09 -25.89 5.29
C GLY A 129 0.10 -26.35 3.85
N GLU A 130 0.25 -25.42 2.89
CA GLU A 130 0.18 -25.74 1.46
C GLU A 130 1.53 -25.60 0.70
N ASP A 131 2.41 -24.67 1.10
CA ASP A 131 3.62 -24.30 0.34
C ASP A 131 4.91 -25.05 0.75
N GLY A 132 4.90 -25.69 1.92
CA GLY A 132 6.08 -26.29 2.54
C GLY A 132 7.02 -25.25 3.19
N VAL A 133 7.63 -25.63 4.33
CA VAL A 133 8.40 -24.74 5.23
C VAL A 133 9.49 -23.92 4.50
N TRP A 134 10.21 -24.54 3.57
CA TRP A 134 11.35 -23.89 2.89
C TRP A 134 10.94 -22.82 1.86
N ASN A 135 9.82 -23.01 1.17
CA ASN A 135 9.33 -22.05 0.18
C ASN A 135 8.71 -20.83 0.86
N THR A 136 7.91 -21.05 1.91
CA THR A 136 7.36 -19.98 2.75
C THR A 136 8.49 -19.15 3.39
N LEU A 137 9.53 -19.80 3.93
CA LEU A 137 10.67 -19.10 4.53
C LEU A 137 11.48 -18.28 3.51
N LYS A 138 11.75 -18.84 2.31
CA LYS A 138 12.42 -18.11 1.22
C LYS A 138 11.61 -16.89 0.78
N ARG A 139 10.29 -17.03 0.62
CA ARG A 139 9.38 -15.92 0.26
C ARG A 139 9.37 -14.84 1.33
N VAL A 140 9.12 -15.22 2.58
CA VAL A 140 8.98 -14.27 3.70
C VAL A 140 10.28 -13.52 3.98
N ILE A 141 11.44 -14.17 3.85
CA ILE A 141 12.74 -13.50 4.06
C ILE A 141 13.17 -12.72 2.81
N GLY A 142 12.95 -13.26 1.60
CA GLY A 142 13.39 -12.65 0.34
C GLY A 142 12.56 -11.43 -0.07
N ARG A 143 11.26 -11.45 0.24
CA ARG A 143 10.31 -10.37 -0.08
C ARG A 143 9.82 -9.63 1.15
N ARG A 144 10.55 -9.69 2.27
CA ARG A 144 10.21 -8.94 3.48
C ARG A 144 10.10 -7.44 3.19
N GLY A 145 9.14 -6.82 3.82
CA GLY A 145 8.96 -5.38 3.82
C GLY A 145 7.51 -4.98 3.74
N LEU A 146 7.28 -3.70 3.98
CA LEU A 146 6.01 -3.03 3.82
C LEU A 146 6.20 -1.92 2.80
N ALA A 147 5.29 -1.80 1.84
CA ALA A 147 5.33 -0.72 0.88
C ALA A 147 4.01 0.06 0.89
N ALA A 148 4.11 1.31 0.45
CA ALA A 148 2.96 2.13 0.15
C ALA A 148 3.01 2.51 -1.34
N TRP A 149 1.89 2.24 -2.01
CA TRP A 149 1.68 2.63 -3.41
C TRP A 149 0.65 3.76 -3.46
N ARG A 150 0.99 4.84 -4.15
CA ARG A 150 0.00 5.82 -4.58
C ARG A 150 -0.82 5.18 -5.70
N VAL A 151 -2.13 5.14 -5.51
CA VAL A 151 -3.07 4.50 -6.43
C VAL A 151 -3.84 5.55 -7.21
N THR A 152 -3.66 5.56 -8.52
CA THR A 152 -4.41 6.40 -9.46
C THR A 152 -5.18 5.54 -10.44
N LYS A 153 -6.09 6.14 -11.21
CA LYS A 153 -6.83 5.44 -12.26
C LYS A 153 -6.78 6.18 -13.58
N SER A 154 -6.84 5.45 -14.68
CA SER A 154 -7.07 6.05 -15.98
C SER A 154 -8.44 6.72 -15.98
N CYS A 155 -8.48 7.99 -16.38
CA CYS A 155 -9.72 8.71 -16.62
C CYS A 155 -9.71 9.21 -18.05
N ASP A 156 -10.86 9.20 -18.70
CA ASP A 156 -11.02 9.93 -19.95
C ASP A 156 -10.66 11.39 -19.69
N ARG A 157 -9.77 11.94 -20.53
CA ARG A 157 -9.53 13.38 -20.50
C ARG A 157 -10.84 14.06 -20.90
N PRO A 158 -11.38 14.99 -20.10
CA PRO A 158 -12.44 15.86 -20.57
C PRO A 158 -11.98 16.67 -21.79
#